data_AF-A0A336KUW2-F1
#
_entry.id   AF-A0A336KUW2-F1
#
_cell.length_a   1.000
_cell.length_b   1.000
_cell.length_c   1.000
_cell.angle_alpha   90.00
_cell.angle_beta   90.00
_cell.angle_gamma   90.00
#
_symmetry.space_group_name_H-M   'P 1'
#
loop_
_entity.id
_entity.type
_entity.pdbx_description
1 polymer ?
#
loop_
_entity_poly.entity_id
_entity_poly.type
_entity_poly.pdbx_seq_one_letter_code
_entity_poly.pdbx_strand_id
1 'polypeptide(L)'
;MSLPYRNNKDCDSIKIKTICDDVPVEIQTVNVVNTVNIRRTKCIDKILQFFKIEDQRDSKEDCTRKQQCVYYFIIWFIFVLFLFSLSGMFLMWFSDFSTRQLQSNLVLANDTKVKQWWQKTPIYPLFKVYIFNYTNTEEFLSGQDDILKLQEVGPLVYNETGERVDLEHHDDYTISYREKKHYEFVPELSNIDLSRPVIVPNILSIIADTKIGETNFFTKMIAKPLVAPYMSAFKTLNASEFLWGYDDPILHLHKLQALLTGDSKIKADSLFGIVRAKNGTSPDRYRIHSGINDIKKLGVVVSFNDKDTLGHYTVDACNEINGTDGSQFPPHLMAKKEDLHIFIKTLCRKFPLVFEKEVTVFNGIPALRYKNPDNVFSHPDENPS
;
A
#
# COMPACT_ATOMS: atom_id res chain seq x y z
N MET A 1 22.56 -32.25 -56.07
CA MET A 1 22.45 -33.37 -57.03
C MET A 1 20.97 -33.63 -57.24
N SER A 2 20.56 -33.55 -58.49
CA SER A 2 19.20 -33.48 -59.01
C SER A 2 18.56 -34.86 -59.17
N LEU A 3 17.30 -34.99 -58.70
CA LEU A 3 16.17 -35.74 -59.30
C LEU A 3 16.35 -37.26 -59.58
N PRO A 4 15.31 -38.04 -59.96
CA PRO A 4 13.86 -37.88 -59.80
C PRO A 4 13.05 -39.20 -59.54
N TYR A 5 11.71 -39.05 -59.53
CA TYR A 5 10.72 -39.81 -60.33
C TYR A 5 9.79 -40.85 -59.64
N ARG A 6 8.47 -40.49 -59.61
CA ARG A 6 7.20 -41.25 -59.84
C ARG A 6 7.20 -42.78 -59.64
N ASN A 7 6.17 -43.44 -59.10
CA ASN A 7 4.76 -43.35 -59.49
C ASN A 7 3.86 -44.24 -58.57
N ASN A 8 2.56 -43.95 -58.64
CA ASN A 8 1.39 -44.84 -58.51
C ASN A 8 0.78 -45.27 -57.15
N LYS A 9 -0.48 -44.82 -57.00
CA LYS A 9 -1.70 -45.52 -56.54
C LYS A 9 -1.56 -46.94 -55.96
N ASP A 10 -2.09 -47.17 -54.77
CA ASP A 10 -3.41 -47.81 -54.58
C ASP A 10 -3.81 -47.84 -53.09
N CYS A 11 -5.10 -47.70 -52.85
CA CYS A 11 -5.73 -47.94 -51.54
C CYS A 11 -5.76 -49.44 -51.27
N ASP A 12 -5.40 -49.87 -50.05
CA ASP A 12 -6.05 -51.06 -49.51
C ASP A 12 -6.17 -51.12 -47.97
N SER A 13 -7.42 -51.38 -47.62
CA SER A 13 -8.04 -52.00 -46.44
C SER A 13 -7.17 -52.52 -45.27
N ILE A 14 -7.59 -52.15 -44.05
CA ILE A 14 -7.33 -52.92 -42.83
C ILE A 14 -8.60 -53.73 -42.49
N LYS A 15 -8.49 -55.05 -42.63
CA LYS A 15 -9.43 -56.07 -42.13
C LYS A 15 -9.11 -56.40 -40.67
N ILE A 16 -10.15 -56.53 -39.84
CA ILE A 16 -10.07 -57.34 -38.62
C ILE A 16 -11.04 -58.53 -38.78
N LYS A 17 -10.42 -59.71 -38.78
CA LYS A 17 -11.01 -61.05 -38.81
C LYS A 17 -11.47 -61.40 -37.38
N THR A 18 -12.45 -62.27 -37.20
CA THR A 18 -12.40 -63.63 -36.58
C THR A 18 -13.59 -63.73 -35.59
N ILE A 19 -14.25 -64.84 -35.25
CA ILE A 19 -14.17 -66.30 -35.45
C ILE A 19 -15.58 -66.84 -35.11
N CYS A 20 -16.03 -67.91 -35.79
CA CYS A 20 -16.59 -69.13 -35.18
C CYS A 20 -17.05 -70.09 -36.29
N ASP A 21 -16.37 -71.23 -36.35
CA ASP A 21 -16.52 -72.36 -37.26
C ASP A 21 -17.47 -73.46 -36.70
N ASP A 22 -17.82 -74.41 -37.59
CA ASP A 22 -18.12 -75.85 -37.39
C ASP A 22 -19.55 -76.40 -37.05
N VAL A 23 -20.35 -76.73 -38.10
CA VAL A 23 -20.74 -78.06 -38.71
C VAL A 23 -21.10 -79.26 -37.76
N PRO A 24 -22.00 -80.28 -38.06
CA PRO A 24 -22.65 -80.72 -39.32
C PRO A 24 -24.18 -81.10 -39.34
N VAL A 25 -24.65 -81.19 -40.60
CA VAL A 25 -25.71 -81.96 -41.32
C VAL A 25 -26.46 -83.14 -40.67
N GLU A 26 -27.79 -83.20 -40.93
CA GLU A 26 -28.54 -84.45 -41.19
C GLU A 26 -29.67 -84.20 -42.24
N ILE A 27 -29.82 -85.12 -43.21
CA ILE A 27 -30.72 -85.02 -44.39
C ILE A 27 -31.98 -85.85 -44.15
N GLN A 28 -33.18 -85.27 -44.34
CA GLN A 28 -34.38 -86.02 -44.72
C GLN A 28 -35.23 -85.23 -45.72
N THR A 29 -35.47 -85.83 -46.89
CA THR A 29 -36.35 -85.37 -47.95
C THR A 29 -37.79 -85.82 -47.71
N VAL A 30 -38.75 -84.90 -47.58
CA VAL A 30 -40.17 -85.15 -47.93
C VAL A 30 -40.80 -83.82 -48.37
N ASN A 31 -41.40 -83.83 -49.56
CA ASN A 31 -42.21 -82.75 -50.13
C ASN A 31 -43.41 -82.42 -49.25
N VAL A 32 -43.71 -81.14 -49.01
CA VAL A 32 -45.05 -80.53 -49.05
C VAL A 32 -44.91 -78.99 -49.01
N VAL A 33 -45.67 -78.37 -49.90
CA VAL A 33 -46.00 -76.95 -50.07
C VAL A 33 -46.06 -76.17 -48.75
N ASN A 34 -45.21 -75.14 -48.61
CA ASN A 34 -45.49 -73.81 -48.04
C ASN A 34 -44.18 -73.17 -47.56
N THR A 35 -43.83 -72.02 -48.15
CA THR A 35 -42.75 -71.15 -47.69
C THR A 35 -43.04 -70.62 -46.29
N VAL A 36 -42.44 -71.25 -45.27
CA VAL A 36 -42.25 -70.68 -43.95
C VAL A 36 -40.93 -69.90 -43.96
N ASN A 37 -41.04 -68.57 -43.97
CA ASN A 37 -39.89 -67.68 -43.88
C ASN A 37 -39.43 -67.57 -42.41
N ILE A 38 -38.19 -67.96 -42.16
CA ILE A 38 -37.53 -67.96 -40.86
C ILE A 38 -37.23 -66.51 -40.44
N ARG A 39 -37.66 -66.13 -39.23
CA ARG A 39 -37.34 -64.85 -38.59
C ARG A 39 -35.83 -64.65 -38.47
N ARG A 40 -35.27 -63.74 -39.27
CA ARG A 40 -33.98 -63.08 -39.00
C ARG A 40 -34.19 -61.86 -38.10
N THR A 41 -33.21 -61.64 -37.23
CA THR A 41 -33.16 -60.67 -36.15
C THR A 41 -33.20 -59.20 -36.60
N LYS A 42 -33.98 -58.39 -35.87
CA LYS A 42 -34.34 -56.97 -36.09
C LYS A 42 -33.19 -55.93 -36.10
N CYS A 43 -31.93 -56.33 -36.28
CA CYS A 43 -30.79 -55.39 -36.21
C CYS A 43 -30.20 -55.04 -37.58
N ILE A 44 -30.29 -55.96 -38.56
CA ILE A 44 -29.72 -55.75 -39.91
C ILE A 44 -30.69 -54.96 -40.81
N ASP A 45 -32.00 -55.07 -40.59
CA ASP A 45 -33.01 -54.32 -41.35
C ASP A 45 -32.98 -52.80 -41.06
N LYS A 46 -32.54 -52.37 -39.88
CA LYS A 46 -32.41 -50.93 -39.55
C LYS A 46 -31.22 -50.25 -40.21
N ILE A 47 -30.16 -51.00 -40.54
CA ILE A 47 -28.96 -50.47 -41.20
C ILE A 47 -29.13 -50.51 -42.73
N LEU A 48 -29.82 -51.54 -43.26
CA LEU A 48 -30.16 -51.60 -44.69
C LEU A 48 -31.26 -50.61 -45.11
N GLN A 49 -32.08 -50.11 -44.17
CA GLN A 49 -33.00 -48.99 -44.41
C GLN A 49 -32.29 -47.63 -44.50
N PHE A 50 -31.04 -47.50 -44.03
CA PHE A 50 -30.29 -46.26 -44.15
C PHE A 50 -29.69 -46.05 -45.56
N PHE A 51 -29.61 -47.11 -46.38
CA PHE A 51 -28.93 -47.10 -47.68
C PHE A 51 -29.81 -47.38 -48.91
N LYS A 52 -31.12 -47.61 -48.75
CA LYS A 52 -32.01 -47.76 -49.93
C LYS A 52 -32.66 -46.43 -50.31
N ILE A 53 -31.97 -45.73 -51.20
CA ILE A 53 -32.53 -44.70 -52.07
C ILE A 53 -33.17 -45.43 -53.25
N GLU A 54 -34.49 -45.33 -53.40
CA GLU A 54 -35.23 -45.03 -54.64
C GLU A 54 -36.74 -45.14 -54.36
N ASP A 55 -37.48 -44.02 -54.36
CA ASP A 55 -38.39 -43.70 -55.47
C ASP A 55 -38.96 -42.28 -55.30
N GLN A 56 -39.02 -41.59 -56.43
CA GLN A 56 -39.13 -40.16 -56.64
C GLN A 56 -40.59 -39.69 -56.53
N ARG A 57 -41.11 -39.44 -55.31
CA ARG A 57 -42.31 -38.61 -55.16
C ARG A 57 -42.62 -38.00 -53.77
N ASP A 58 -41.62 -37.74 -52.92
CA ASP A 58 -41.79 -36.91 -51.70
C ASP A 58 -40.49 -36.18 -51.25
N SER A 59 -39.45 -36.18 -52.09
CA SER A 59 -38.08 -35.79 -51.69
C SER A 59 -37.81 -34.27 -51.62
N LYS A 60 -38.77 -33.41 -51.96
CA LYS A 60 -38.53 -31.94 -52.01
C LYS A 60 -38.87 -31.21 -50.71
N GLU A 61 -39.83 -31.72 -49.92
CA GLU A 61 -40.28 -31.08 -48.66
C GLU A 61 -39.48 -31.53 -47.42
N ASP A 62 -39.01 -32.79 -47.37
CA ASP A 62 -38.28 -33.29 -46.19
C ASP A 62 -36.78 -32.89 -46.19
N CYS A 63 -36.21 -32.66 -47.37
CA CYS A 63 -34.84 -32.15 -47.51
C CYS A 63 -34.73 -30.65 -47.15
N THR A 64 -35.81 -29.88 -47.39
CA THR A 64 -35.91 -28.47 -46.98
C THR A 64 -36.09 -28.33 -45.46
N ARG A 65 -36.81 -29.24 -44.79
CA ARG A 65 -37.02 -29.19 -43.34
C ARG A 65 -35.77 -29.50 -42.51
N LYS A 66 -34.95 -30.47 -42.91
CA LYS A 66 -33.64 -30.75 -42.26
C LYS A 66 -32.61 -29.64 -42.50
N GLN A 67 -32.58 -29.07 -43.71
CA GLN A 67 -31.76 -27.89 -44.00
C GLN A 67 -32.20 -26.66 -43.19
N GLN A 68 -33.51 -26.46 -42.99
CA GLN A 68 -34.06 -25.41 -42.14
C GLN A 68 -33.68 -25.59 -40.67
N CYS A 69 -33.76 -26.80 -40.11
CA CYS A 69 -33.34 -27.05 -38.72
C CYS A 69 -31.84 -26.76 -38.48
N VAL A 70 -30.97 -27.17 -39.42
CA VAL A 70 -29.53 -26.86 -39.33
C VAL A 70 -29.29 -25.36 -39.47
N TYR A 71 -30.03 -24.67 -40.34
CA TYR A 71 -29.95 -23.22 -40.49
C TYR A 71 -30.36 -22.46 -39.22
N TYR A 72 -31.48 -22.83 -38.58
CA TYR A 72 -31.90 -22.25 -37.30
C TYR A 72 -30.92 -22.55 -36.16
N PHE A 73 -30.32 -23.75 -36.15
CA PHE A 73 -29.29 -24.09 -35.17
C PHE A 73 -28.03 -23.24 -35.34
N ILE A 74 -27.60 -23.01 -36.59
CA ILE A 74 -26.47 -22.12 -36.91
C ILE A 74 -26.77 -20.67 -36.49
N ILE A 75 -27.97 -20.16 -36.79
CA ILE A 75 -28.37 -18.80 -36.36
C ILE A 75 -28.39 -18.69 -34.85
N TRP A 76 -28.96 -19.67 -34.15
CA TRP A 76 -28.99 -19.70 -32.69
C TRP A 76 -27.58 -19.71 -32.11
N PHE A 77 -26.67 -20.52 -32.66
CA PHE A 77 -25.28 -20.58 -32.23
C PHE A 77 -24.56 -19.24 -32.45
N ILE A 78 -24.74 -18.61 -33.61
CA ILE A 78 -24.19 -17.27 -33.90
C ILE A 78 -24.77 -16.22 -32.95
N PHE A 79 -26.07 -16.30 -32.65
CA PHE A 79 -26.72 -15.38 -31.72
C PHE A 79 -26.18 -15.55 -30.30
N VAL A 80 -25.99 -16.78 -29.82
CA VAL A 80 -25.37 -17.06 -28.52
C VAL A 80 -23.93 -16.55 -28.47
N LEU A 81 -23.13 -16.78 -29.53
CA LEU A 81 -21.78 -16.22 -29.62
C LEU A 81 -21.76 -14.68 -29.63
N PHE A 82 -22.72 -14.05 -30.31
CA PHE A 82 -22.89 -12.61 -30.31
C PHE A 82 -23.23 -12.08 -28.92
N LEU A 83 -24.15 -12.74 -28.20
CA LEU A 83 -24.49 -12.36 -26.83
C LEU A 83 -23.30 -12.53 -25.86
N PHE A 84 -22.51 -13.60 -26.03
CA PHE A 84 -21.33 -13.82 -25.21
C PHE A 84 -20.25 -12.76 -25.49
N SER A 85 -20.04 -12.40 -26.75
CA SER A 85 -19.14 -11.32 -27.17
C SER A 85 -19.59 -9.96 -26.63
N LEU A 86 -20.90 -9.65 -26.72
CA LEU A 86 -21.49 -8.42 -26.22
C LEU A 86 -21.35 -8.32 -24.68
N SER A 87 -21.57 -9.43 -23.98
CA SER A 87 -21.37 -9.51 -22.52
C SER A 87 -19.90 -9.29 -22.15
N GLY A 88 -18.95 -9.93 -22.85
CA GLY A 88 -17.52 -9.71 -22.62
C GLY A 88 -17.09 -8.26 -22.86
N MET A 89 -17.58 -7.63 -23.93
CA MET A 89 -17.34 -6.22 -24.22
C MET A 89 -17.91 -5.32 -23.12
N PHE A 90 -19.12 -5.59 -22.66
CA PHE A 90 -19.75 -4.84 -21.57
C PHE A 90 -18.95 -4.97 -20.27
N LEU A 91 -18.53 -6.17 -19.88
CA LEU A 91 -17.73 -6.38 -18.66
C LEU A 91 -16.39 -5.64 -18.72
N MET A 92 -15.69 -5.69 -19.86
CA MET A 92 -14.42 -4.99 -20.05
C MET A 92 -14.59 -3.46 -19.99
N TRP A 93 -15.56 -2.91 -20.73
CA TRP A 93 -15.80 -1.46 -20.76
C TRP A 93 -16.37 -0.92 -19.44
N PHE A 94 -17.26 -1.67 -18.80
CA PHE A 94 -17.85 -1.28 -17.53
C PHE A 94 -16.79 -1.25 -16.43
N SER A 95 -15.89 -2.25 -16.39
CA SER A 95 -14.75 -2.27 -15.47
C SER A 95 -13.86 -1.02 -15.63
N ASP A 96 -13.50 -0.68 -16.87
CA ASP A 96 -12.68 0.50 -17.15
C ASP A 96 -13.39 1.81 -16.80
N PHE A 97 -14.67 1.93 -17.14
CA PHE A 97 -15.47 3.10 -16.81
C PHE A 97 -15.58 3.30 -15.30
N SER A 98 -15.91 2.25 -14.54
CA SER A 98 -15.97 2.30 -13.08
C SER A 98 -14.62 2.66 -12.46
N THR A 99 -13.53 2.09 -12.96
CA THR A 99 -12.17 2.40 -12.49
C THR A 99 -11.81 3.86 -12.71
N ARG A 100 -12.12 4.42 -13.89
CA ARG A 100 -11.89 5.83 -14.20
C ARG A 100 -12.70 6.76 -13.30
N GLN A 101 -13.98 6.44 -13.06
CA GLN A 101 -14.84 7.23 -12.18
C GLN A 101 -14.39 7.18 -10.72
N LEU A 102 -13.89 6.04 -10.25
CA LEU A 102 -13.29 5.94 -8.92
C LEU A 102 -12.04 6.80 -8.83
N GLN A 103 -11.13 6.68 -9.80
CA GLN A 103 -9.88 7.45 -9.84
C GLN A 103 -10.12 8.96 -9.91
N SER A 104 -11.11 9.43 -10.69
CA SER A 104 -11.45 10.86 -10.76
C SER A 104 -12.03 11.42 -9.46
N ASN A 105 -12.57 10.58 -8.58
CA ASN A 105 -13.05 11.00 -7.26
C ASN A 105 -11.95 10.97 -6.18
N LEU A 106 -10.81 10.33 -6.45
CA LEU A 106 -9.67 10.20 -5.52
C LEU A 106 -8.68 11.37 -5.61
N VAL A 107 -8.73 12.16 -6.68
CA VAL A 107 -7.82 13.31 -6.86
C VAL A 107 -8.11 14.43 -5.86
N LEU A 108 -7.10 15.20 -5.49
CA LEU A 108 -7.20 16.34 -4.58
C LEU A 108 -7.66 17.61 -5.33
N ALA A 109 -8.79 17.53 -6.04
CA ALA A 109 -9.39 18.67 -6.73
C ALA A 109 -10.37 19.44 -5.81
N ASN A 110 -10.60 20.73 -6.12
CA ASN A 110 -11.32 21.68 -5.26
C ASN A 110 -12.71 21.22 -4.79
N ASP A 111 -13.42 20.44 -5.60
CA ASP A 111 -14.82 20.04 -5.33
C ASP A 111 -14.98 18.58 -4.88
N THR A 112 -13.87 17.89 -4.58
CA THR A 112 -13.91 16.47 -4.19
C THR A 112 -14.09 16.31 -2.68
N LYS A 113 -14.92 15.33 -2.28
CA LYS A 113 -15.03 14.92 -0.86
C LYS A 113 -13.69 14.42 -0.31
N VAL A 114 -12.89 13.78 -1.15
CA VAL A 114 -11.56 13.27 -0.77
C VAL A 114 -10.62 14.41 -0.40
N LYS A 115 -10.62 15.54 -1.13
CA LYS A 115 -9.88 16.73 -0.72
C LYS A 115 -10.34 17.26 0.64
N GLN A 116 -11.65 17.30 0.89
CA GLN A 116 -12.18 17.77 2.17
C GLN A 116 -11.73 16.89 3.35
N TRP A 117 -11.80 15.56 3.21
CA TRP A 117 -11.32 14.61 4.23
C TRP A 117 -9.79 14.62 4.37
N TRP A 118 -9.07 14.82 3.27
CA TRP A 118 -7.63 15.02 3.30
C TRP A 118 -7.27 16.33 4.01
N GLN A 119 -7.98 17.42 3.76
CA GLN A 119 -7.70 18.70 4.40
C GLN A 119 -8.03 18.68 5.90
N LYS A 120 -9.20 18.14 6.26
CA LYS A 120 -9.66 17.99 7.64
C LYS A 120 -10.21 16.58 7.85
N THR A 121 -9.41 15.74 8.48
CA THR A 121 -9.72 14.32 8.60
C THR A 121 -10.80 14.10 9.66
N PRO A 122 -11.89 13.37 9.36
CA PRO A 122 -13.01 13.15 10.29
C PRO A 122 -12.72 12.04 11.31
N ILE A 123 -11.46 11.85 11.71
CA ILE A 123 -11.05 10.91 12.75
C ILE A 123 -10.16 11.63 13.77
N TYR A 124 -10.27 11.19 15.02
CA TYR A 124 -9.56 11.76 16.17
C TYR A 124 -8.60 10.70 16.71
N PRO A 125 -7.37 10.61 16.18
CA PRO A 125 -6.38 9.67 16.70
C PRO A 125 -6.00 10.00 18.14
N LEU A 126 -5.71 8.95 18.93
CA LEU A 126 -5.19 9.08 20.29
C LEU A 126 -3.67 9.14 20.24
N PHE A 127 -3.10 10.24 20.72
CA PHE A 127 -1.68 10.38 20.94
C PHE A 127 -1.35 9.94 22.38
N LYS A 128 -0.67 8.79 22.50
CA LYS A 128 -0.28 8.21 23.80
C LYS A 128 1.21 8.40 24.03
N VAL A 129 1.56 8.96 25.18
CA VAL A 129 2.96 9.22 25.56
C VAL A 129 3.32 8.38 26.79
N TYR A 130 4.44 7.69 26.69
CA TYR A 130 5.07 6.96 27.78
C TYR A 130 6.43 7.59 28.05
N ILE A 131 6.70 7.97 29.29
CA ILE A 131 7.94 8.61 29.71
C ILE A 131 8.77 7.58 30.46
N PHE A 132 10.05 7.44 30.09
CA PHE A 132 11.00 6.65 30.86
C PHE A 132 11.61 7.52 31.97
N ASN A 133 11.16 7.28 33.20
CA ASN A 133 11.62 7.94 34.42
C ASN A 133 12.90 7.24 34.95
N TYR A 134 13.95 8.00 35.21
CA TYR A 134 15.21 7.49 35.73
C TYR A 134 15.18 7.47 37.27
N THR A 135 15.48 6.33 37.90
CA THR A 135 15.26 6.18 39.36
C THR A 135 16.52 6.25 40.21
N ASN A 136 17.71 6.12 39.63
CA ASN A 136 18.99 6.04 40.35
C ASN A 136 20.06 7.00 39.77
N THR A 137 19.65 8.22 39.41
CA THR A 137 20.54 9.17 38.73
C THR A 137 21.71 9.63 39.61
N GLU A 138 21.51 9.75 40.92
CA GLU A 138 22.57 10.21 41.85
C GLU A 138 23.60 9.10 42.11
N GLU A 139 23.12 7.87 42.32
CA GLU A 139 23.96 6.68 42.50
C GLU A 139 24.77 6.38 41.23
N PHE A 140 24.17 6.59 40.05
CA PHE A 140 24.88 6.44 38.79
C PHE A 140 25.96 7.51 38.61
N LEU A 141 25.65 8.78 38.86
CA LEU A 141 26.60 9.88 38.70
C LEU A 141 27.75 9.83 39.73
N SER A 142 27.52 9.27 40.91
CA SER A 142 28.54 9.06 41.94
C SER A 142 29.40 7.80 41.69
N GLY A 143 29.03 6.96 40.73
CA GLY A 143 29.70 5.68 40.45
C GLY A 143 29.37 4.57 41.43
N GLN A 144 28.30 4.72 42.23
CA GLN A 144 27.78 3.65 43.09
C GLN A 144 27.03 2.58 42.29
N ASP A 145 26.28 3.00 41.27
CA ASP A 145 25.59 2.12 40.33
C ASP A 145 26.22 2.27 38.93
N ASP A 146 26.56 1.16 38.26
CA ASP A 146 27.12 1.19 36.91
C ASP A 146 26.06 1.30 35.79
N ILE A 147 24.78 1.09 36.13
CA ILE A 147 23.68 0.99 35.16
C ILE A 147 22.51 1.86 35.60
N LEU A 148 21.99 2.68 34.67
CA LEU A 148 20.77 3.46 34.88
C LEU A 148 19.54 2.56 34.92
N LYS A 149 18.70 2.75 35.93
CA LYS A 149 17.43 2.08 36.15
C LYS A 149 16.30 2.96 35.62
N LEU A 150 15.45 2.37 34.78
CA LEU A 150 14.34 3.03 34.12
C LEU A 150 13.01 2.48 34.63
N GLN A 151 12.05 3.38 34.80
CA GLN A 151 10.66 3.06 35.08
C GLN A 151 9.77 3.71 34.01
N GLU A 152 8.98 2.91 33.30
CA GLU A 152 7.98 3.46 32.37
C GLU A 152 6.83 4.10 33.14
N VAL A 153 6.49 5.34 32.77
CA VAL A 153 5.47 6.17 33.41
C VAL A 153 4.49 6.63 32.32
N GLY A 154 3.25 6.14 32.37
CA GLY A 154 2.23 6.45 31.38
C GLY A 154 1.08 5.44 31.32
N PRO A 155 0.17 5.57 30.33
CA PRO A 155 0.18 6.60 29.30
C PRO A 155 -0.37 7.95 29.78
N LEU A 156 0.17 9.03 29.22
CA LEU A 156 -0.54 10.30 29.06
C LEU A 156 -1.22 10.30 27.69
N VAL A 157 -2.54 10.48 27.67
CA VAL A 157 -3.35 10.37 26.46
C VAL A 157 -3.88 11.73 26.05
N TYR A 158 -3.75 12.02 24.75
CA TYR A 158 -4.26 13.24 24.13
C TYR A 158 -5.12 12.89 22.92
N ASN A 159 -6.21 13.62 22.71
CA ASN A 159 -6.91 13.65 21.43
C ASN A 159 -6.11 14.53 20.47
N GLU A 160 -5.67 13.95 19.36
CA GLU A 160 -5.01 14.69 18.28
C GLU A 160 -6.06 15.11 17.25
N THR A 161 -6.08 16.41 16.95
CA THR A 161 -6.83 16.98 15.82
C THR A 161 -5.83 17.56 14.83
N GLY A 162 -6.03 17.29 13.54
CA GLY A 162 -5.13 17.73 12.49
C GLY A 162 -5.90 18.36 11.33
N GLU A 163 -5.38 19.46 10.81
CA GLU A 163 -5.84 20.09 9.58
C GLU A 163 -4.65 20.54 8.71
N ARG A 164 -4.83 20.48 7.40
CA ARG A 164 -3.89 21.05 6.42
C ARG A 164 -4.33 22.48 6.11
N VAL A 165 -3.43 23.43 6.38
CA VAL A 165 -3.66 24.87 6.26
C VAL A 165 -2.75 25.49 5.20
N ASP A 166 -3.05 26.73 4.82
CA ASP A 166 -2.28 27.49 3.81
C ASP A 166 -2.13 26.74 2.49
N LEU A 167 -3.25 26.20 2.00
CA LEU A 167 -3.30 25.48 0.74
C LEU A 167 -3.00 26.42 -0.43
N GLU A 168 -2.00 26.06 -1.24
CA GLU A 168 -1.62 26.78 -2.45
C GLU A 168 -1.61 25.80 -3.62
N HIS A 169 -2.44 26.07 -4.64
CA HIS A 169 -2.52 25.26 -5.85
C HIS A 169 -1.58 25.83 -6.91
N HIS A 170 -0.84 24.95 -7.59
CA HIS A 170 0.13 25.32 -8.63
C HIS A 170 -0.33 24.85 -10.00
N ASP A 171 0.15 25.53 -11.05
CA ASP A 171 -0.17 25.20 -12.46
C ASP A 171 0.34 23.82 -12.89
N ASP A 172 1.33 23.27 -12.20
CA ASP A 172 1.90 21.93 -12.44
C ASP A 172 1.11 20.79 -11.75
N TYR A 173 -0.13 21.07 -11.34
CA TYR A 173 -1.02 20.12 -10.65
C TYR A 173 -0.47 19.63 -9.31
N THR A 174 0.35 20.43 -8.64
CA THR A 174 0.79 20.20 -7.25
C THR A 174 0.05 21.10 -6.27
N ILE A 175 0.05 20.70 -5.00
CA ILE A 175 -0.56 21.45 -3.90
C ILE A 175 0.48 21.59 -2.81
N SER A 176 0.70 22.83 -2.37
CA SER A 176 1.47 23.11 -1.17
C SER A 176 0.57 23.29 0.04
N TYR A 177 1.04 22.86 1.21
CA TYR A 177 0.31 23.03 2.47
C TYR A 177 1.25 22.99 3.67
N ARG A 178 0.73 23.45 4.81
CA ARG A 178 1.32 23.24 6.13
C ARG A 178 0.38 22.41 6.99
N GLU A 179 0.95 21.70 7.96
CA GLU A 179 0.16 20.93 8.90
C GLU A 179 -0.08 21.74 10.18
N LYS A 180 -1.32 21.79 10.63
CA LYS A 180 -1.68 22.32 11.95
C LYS A 180 -2.28 21.19 12.77
N LYS A 181 -1.66 20.92 13.91
CA LYS A 181 -2.10 19.88 14.85
C LYS A 181 -2.42 20.49 16.19
N HIS A 182 -3.39 19.93 16.88
CA HIS A 182 -3.73 20.32 18.23
C HIS A 182 -3.93 19.07 19.09
N TYR A 183 -3.36 19.10 20.29
CA TYR A 183 -3.38 17.98 21.24
C TYR A 183 -4.14 18.43 22.49
N GLU A 184 -5.25 17.76 22.76
CA GLU A 184 -6.10 18.01 23.92
C GLU A 184 -5.94 16.86 24.91
N PHE A 185 -5.58 17.15 26.16
CA PHE A 185 -5.34 16.12 27.18
C PHE A 185 -6.65 15.42 27.57
N VAL A 186 -6.61 14.09 27.70
CA VAL A 186 -7.75 13.25 28.10
C VAL A 186 -7.41 12.55 29.42
N PRO A 187 -7.80 13.15 30.58
CA PRO A 187 -7.52 12.58 31.89
C PRO A 187 -8.10 11.17 32.08
N GLU A 188 -9.30 10.91 31.56
CA GLU A 188 -10.02 9.64 31.74
C GLU A 188 -9.32 8.43 31.13
N LEU A 189 -8.49 8.65 30.10
CA LEU A 189 -7.71 7.60 29.44
C LEU A 189 -6.24 7.57 29.90
N SER A 190 -5.86 8.49 30.78
CA SER A 190 -4.48 8.65 31.26
C SER A 190 -4.32 8.01 32.64
N ASN A 191 -3.23 7.28 32.85
CA ASN A 191 -2.95 6.61 34.13
C ASN A 191 -2.21 7.51 35.13
N ILE A 192 -1.76 8.68 34.68
CA ILE A 192 -0.95 9.61 35.47
C ILE A 192 -1.42 11.05 35.25
N ASP A 193 -1.12 11.90 36.23
CA ASP A 193 -1.35 13.33 36.16
C ASP A 193 -0.22 14.03 35.36
N LEU A 194 -0.56 15.14 34.70
CA LEU A 194 0.37 16.06 34.06
C LEU A 194 1.43 16.62 35.02
N SER A 195 1.07 16.78 36.29
CA SER A 195 1.93 17.25 37.39
C SER A 195 2.83 16.17 37.98
N ARG A 196 2.79 14.92 37.48
CA ARG A 196 3.68 13.84 37.95
C ARG A 196 5.14 14.25 37.74
N PRO A 197 5.96 14.35 38.80
CA PRO A 197 7.38 14.62 38.63
C PRO A 197 8.06 13.39 38.00
N VAL A 198 8.92 13.66 37.02
CA VAL A 198 9.75 12.69 36.31
C VAL A 198 11.19 13.20 36.23
N ILE A 199 12.14 12.29 36.40
CA ILE A 199 13.57 12.53 36.24
C ILE A 199 13.94 12.05 34.84
N VAL A 200 14.42 12.98 34.01
CA VAL A 200 14.71 12.77 32.59
C VAL A 200 16.08 13.36 32.23
N PRO A 201 16.72 12.92 31.13
CA PRO A 201 17.95 13.54 30.66
C PRO A 201 17.73 15.02 30.36
N ASN A 202 18.68 15.86 30.75
CA ASN A 202 18.61 17.28 30.45
C ASN A 202 19.03 17.53 28.98
N ILE A 203 18.04 17.45 28.09
CA ILE A 203 18.24 17.55 26.64
C ILE A 203 18.88 18.90 26.25
N LEU A 204 18.51 19.98 26.94
CA LEU A 204 19.09 21.30 26.67
C LEU A 204 20.58 21.37 27.04
N SER A 205 20.98 20.75 28.15
CA SER A 205 22.40 20.63 28.49
C SER A 205 23.17 19.82 27.45
N ILE A 206 22.60 18.71 26.96
CA ILE A 206 23.23 17.91 25.90
C ILE A 206 23.40 18.76 24.62
N ILE A 207 22.36 19.47 24.18
CA ILE A 207 22.40 20.34 23.00
C ILE A 207 23.41 21.48 23.19
N ALA A 208 23.49 22.06 24.39
CA ALA A 208 24.44 23.13 24.67
C ALA A 208 25.88 22.63 24.64
N ASP A 209 26.17 21.47 25.24
CA ASP A 209 27.52 20.90 25.23
C ASP A 209 27.98 20.54 23.83
N THR A 210 27.12 19.91 23.01
CA THR A 210 27.46 19.57 21.62
C THR A 210 27.75 20.82 20.79
N LYS A 211 26.89 21.84 20.88
CA LYS A 211 27.10 23.12 20.18
C LYS A 211 28.38 23.81 20.62
N ILE A 212 28.68 23.85 21.91
CA ILE A 212 29.94 24.44 22.42
C ILE A 212 31.14 23.60 21.94
N GLY A 213 30.99 22.29 21.88
CA GLY A 213 31.98 21.34 21.34
C GLY A 213 32.38 21.64 19.90
N GLU A 214 31.43 22.04 19.06
CA GLU A 214 31.61 22.37 17.64
C GLU A 214 32.27 23.75 17.40
N THR A 215 32.29 24.64 18.41
CA THR A 215 32.91 25.97 18.26
C THR A 215 34.44 25.96 18.36
N ASN A 216 35.05 27.03 17.84
CA ASN A 216 36.49 27.27 17.90
C ASN A 216 37.02 27.32 19.34
N PHE A 217 38.30 26.99 19.51
CA PHE A 217 38.97 26.89 20.82
C PHE A 217 38.72 28.10 21.75
N PHE A 218 38.86 29.33 21.23
CA PHE A 218 38.66 30.55 22.03
C PHE A 218 37.22 30.71 22.51
N THR A 219 36.23 30.50 21.64
CA THR A 219 34.80 30.57 22.00
C THR A 219 34.45 29.52 23.05
N LYS A 220 34.98 28.30 22.88
CA LYS A 220 34.82 27.20 23.84
C LYS A 220 35.37 27.53 25.22
N MET A 221 36.55 28.16 25.29
CA MET A 221 37.20 28.55 26.56
C MET A 221 36.39 29.61 27.33
N ILE A 222 35.68 30.49 26.63
CA ILE A 222 34.81 31.51 27.23
C ILE A 222 33.43 30.92 27.57
N ALA A 223 32.83 30.14 26.68
CA ALA A 223 31.47 29.65 26.82
C ALA A 223 31.33 28.56 27.89
N LYS A 224 32.27 27.60 27.97
CA LYS A 224 32.20 26.50 28.95
C LYS A 224 32.03 26.96 30.41
N PRO A 225 32.90 27.82 30.97
CA PRO A 225 32.75 28.25 32.37
C PRO A 225 31.47 29.05 32.61
N LEU A 226 30.95 29.73 31.58
CA LEU A 226 29.73 30.53 31.70
C LEU A 226 28.46 29.68 31.77
N VAL A 227 28.39 28.60 31.00
CA VAL A 227 27.22 27.71 31.00
C VAL A 227 27.28 26.65 32.09
N ALA A 228 28.47 26.29 32.58
CA ALA A 228 28.69 25.22 33.55
C ALA A 228 27.76 25.26 34.78
N PRO A 229 27.46 26.41 35.41
CA PRO A 229 26.56 26.44 36.57
C PRO A 229 25.12 26.02 36.27
N TYR A 230 24.71 26.08 35.00
CA TYR A 230 23.35 25.78 34.55
C TYR A 230 23.23 24.37 33.93
N MET A 231 24.34 23.63 33.84
CA MET A 231 24.40 22.32 33.19
C MET A 231 24.19 21.21 34.22
N SER A 232 23.32 20.26 33.88
CA SER A 232 23.13 19.02 34.64
C SER A 232 22.94 17.86 33.67
N ALA A 233 23.28 16.63 34.08
CA ALA A 233 23.03 15.45 33.24
C ALA A 233 21.53 15.08 33.21
N PHE A 234 20.88 15.19 34.36
CA PHE A 234 19.45 14.91 34.54
C PHE A 234 18.74 16.13 35.10
N LYS A 235 17.42 16.18 34.87
CA LYS A 235 16.54 17.22 35.39
C LYS A 235 15.23 16.59 35.86
N THR A 236 14.75 17.08 36.99
CA THR A 236 13.42 16.74 37.50
C THR A 236 12.43 17.77 36.97
N LEU A 237 11.41 17.30 36.26
CA LEU A 237 10.37 18.13 35.65
C LEU A 237 8.99 17.49 35.87
N ASN A 238 7.94 18.27 35.82
CA ASN A 238 6.60 17.71 35.67
C ASN A 238 6.44 17.09 34.28
N ALA A 239 5.60 16.06 34.15
CA ALA A 239 5.38 15.41 32.86
C ALA A 239 4.88 16.40 31.79
N SER A 240 4.00 17.35 32.13
CA SER A 240 3.57 18.40 31.20
C SER A 240 4.69 19.35 30.79
N GLU A 241 5.57 19.71 31.73
CA GLU A 241 6.70 20.60 31.48
C GLU A 241 7.67 19.94 30.49
N PHE A 242 8.03 18.69 30.74
CA PHE A 242 8.91 17.93 29.86
C PHE A 242 8.34 17.81 28.43
N LEU A 243 7.03 17.56 28.30
CA LEU A 243 6.38 17.39 27.00
C LEU A 243 6.15 18.72 26.26
N TRP A 244 5.55 19.70 26.93
CA TRP A 244 4.96 20.86 26.30
C TRP A 244 5.71 22.17 26.55
N GLY A 245 6.61 22.25 27.52
CA GLY A 245 7.39 23.45 27.75
C GLY A 245 7.81 23.66 29.20
N TYR A 246 9.10 23.90 29.40
CA TYR A 246 9.67 24.54 30.59
C TYR A 246 10.64 25.65 30.16
N ASP A 247 10.81 26.65 31.03
CA ASP A 247 11.84 27.68 30.87
C ASP A 247 13.18 27.16 31.42
N ASP A 248 14.27 27.50 30.74
CA ASP A 248 15.60 27.07 31.11
C ASP A 248 16.62 28.20 30.88
N PRO A 249 17.50 28.49 31.86
CA PRO A 249 18.55 29.49 31.70
C PRO A 249 19.41 29.30 30.43
N ILE A 250 19.63 28.06 29.99
CA ILE A 250 20.39 27.73 28.78
C ILE A 250 19.74 28.30 27.51
N LEU A 251 18.41 28.40 27.46
CA LEU A 251 17.71 28.99 26.31
C LEU A 251 18.06 30.48 26.15
N HIS A 252 18.20 31.20 27.26
CA HIS A 252 18.56 32.62 27.21
C HIS A 252 20.03 32.85 26.85
N LEU A 253 20.90 31.86 27.05
CA LEU A 253 22.31 31.92 26.67
C LEU A 253 22.52 31.94 25.15
N HIS A 254 21.54 31.52 24.33
CA HIS A 254 21.64 31.68 22.87
C HIS A 254 21.74 33.16 22.47
N LYS A 255 21.16 34.09 23.26
CA LYS A 255 21.26 35.53 23.00
C LYS A 255 22.70 36.00 23.15
N LEU A 256 23.46 35.38 24.05
CA LEU A 256 24.89 35.60 24.17
C LEU A 256 25.64 35.06 22.96
N GLN A 257 25.29 33.88 22.44
CA GLN A 257 25.86 33.38 21.20
C GLN A 257 25.57 34.33 20.02
N ALA A 258 24.34 34.85 19.90
CA ALA A 258 23.98 35.84 18.89
C ALA A 258 24.79 37.15 19.05
N LEU A 259 25.04 37.59 20.28
CA LEU A 259 25.92 38.74 20.58
C LEU A 259 27.39 38.47 20.26
N LEU A 260 27.89 37.24 20.46
CA LEU A 260 29.29 36.87 20.26
C LEU A 260 29.62 36.48 18.80
N THR A 261 28.66 35.94 18.07
CA THR A 261 28.85 35.43 16.69
C THR A 261 28.23 36.32 15.62
N GLY A 262 27.43 37.32 16.01
CA GLY A 262 26.74 38.22 15.08
C GLY A 262 25.58 37.57 14.32
N ASP A 263 25.30 36.28 14.52
CA ASP A 263 24.24 35.57 13.83
C ASP A 263 22.93 35.64 14.64
N SER A 264 22.11 36.64 14.31
CA SER A 264 20.83 36.94 14.97
C SER A 264 19.66 36.07 14.50
N LYS A 265 19.91 35.08 13.64
CA LYS A 265 18.85 34.24 13.04
C LYS A 265 18.22 33.22 13.98
N ILE A 266 18.78 33.03 15.17
CA ILE A 266 18.22 32.09 16.16
C ILE A 266 17.05 32.75 16.87
N LYS A 267 15.83 32.61 16.34
CA LYS A 267 14.60 32.81 17.11
C LYS A 267 14.35 31.56 17.94
N ALA A 268 14.99 31.45 19.11
CA ALA A 268 14.65 30.37 20.03
C ALA A 268 13.29 30.68 20.67
N ASP A 269 12.42 29.67 20.74
CA ASP A 269 11.26 29.74 21.62
C ASP A 269 11.76 29.89 23.07
N SER A 270 11.03 30.66 23.86
CA SER A 270 11.30 30.87 25.28
C SER A 270 11.16 29.59 26.12
N LEU A 271 10.46 28.59 25.61
CA LEU A 271 10.20 27.33 26.31
C LEU A 271 10.68 26.14 25.49
N PHE A 272 11.24 25.14 26.18
CA PHE A 272 11.59 23.86 25.58
C PHE A 272 10.65 22.76 26.07
N GLY A 273 10.12 21.96 25.14
CA GLY A 273 9.40 20.73 25.44
C GLY A 273 9.58 19.75 24.30
N ILE A 274 9.77 18.48 24.61
CA ILE A 274 10.21 17.47 23.63
C ILE A 274 9.21 17.29 22.46
N VAL A 275 7.92 17.54 22.70
CA VAL A 275 6.87 17.48 21.68
C VAL A 275 6.17 18.81 21.44
N ARG A 276 6.66 19.90 22.06
CA ARG A 276 6.05 21.23 21.96
C ARG A 276 5.86 21.69 20.52
N ALA A 277 6.88 21.51 19.68
CA ALA A 277 6.86 21.91 18.26
C ALA A 277 5.80 21.17 17.41
N LYS A 278 5.19 20.09 17.93
CA LYS A 278 4.09 19.40 17.24
C LYS A 278 2.76 20.13 17.39
N ASN A 279 2.57 20.95 18.41
CA ASN A 279 1.30 21.63 18.70
C ASN A 279 1.26 23.00 18.02
N GLY A 280 0.17 23.27 17.31
CA GLY A 280 -0.01 24.46 16.48
C GLY A 280 0.33 24.20 15.01
N THR A 281 0.56 25.29 14.28
CA THR A 281 0.92 25.25 12.86
C THR A 281 2.41 25.01 12.70
N SER A 282 2.76 23.92 12.02
CA SER A 282 4.12 23.59 11.64
C SER A 282 4.68 24.69 10.71
N PRO A 283 5.93 25.14 10.91
CA PRO A 283 6.59 26.03 9.96
C PRO A 283 6.90 25.33 8.64
N ASP A 284 6.92 23.99 8.65
CA ASP A 284 7.28 23.18 7.50
C ASP A 284 6.20 23.19 6.43
N ARG A 285 6.65 23.28 5.17
CA ARG A 285 5.79 23.33 4.00
C ARG A 285 6.03 22.10 3.13
N TYR A 286 4.97 21.35 2.89
CA TYR A 286 4.95 20.26 1.92
C TYR A 286 4.48 20.78 0.57
N ARG A 287 4.98 20.20 -0.52
CA ARG A 287 4.40 20.25 -1.86
C ARG A 287 4.19 18.83 -2.34
N ILE A 288 2.95 18.48 -2.69
CA ILE A 288 2.58 17.12 -3.12
C ILE A 288 1.90 17.14 -4.49
N HIS A 289 1.94 16.02 -5.19
CA HIS A 289 1.11 15.82 -6.38
C HIS A 289 -0.37 15.63 -6.01
N SER A 290 -1.25 16.43 -6.64
CA SER A 290 -2.71 16.36 -6.42
C SER A 290 -3.38 15.11 -7.00
N GLY A 291 -2.70 14.40 -7.91
CA GLY A 291 -3.26 13.30 -8.68
C GLY A 291 -4.12 13.72 -9.89
N ILE A 292 -4.35 15.02 -10.12
CA ILE A 292 -5.17 15.52 -11.24
C ILE A 292 -4.58 15.15 -12.61
N ASN A 293 -3.27 15.39 -12.79
CA ASN A 293 -2.57 15.06 -14.03
C ASN A 293 -2.29 13.55 -14.15
N ASP A 294 -1.80 12.95 -13.07
CA ASP A 294 -1.49 11.52 -13.01
C ASP A 294 -1.85 10.96 -11.63
N ILE A 295 -2.90 10.14 -11.57
CA ILE A 295 -3.36 9.48 -10.36
C ILE A 295 -2.30 8.53 -9.78
N LYS A 296 -1.34 8.08 -10.58
CA LYS A 296 -0.22 7.25 -10.11
C LYS A 296 0.76 8.03 -9.23
N LYS A 297 0.68 9.36 -9.21
CA LYS A 297 1.50 10.22 -8.34
C LYS A 297 0.73 10.79 -7.15
N LEU A 298 -0.55 10.43 -6.97
CA LEU A 298 -1.39 10.98 -5.90
C LEU A 298 -0.68 10.94 -4.53
N GLY A 299 -0.58 12.10 -3.88
CA GLY A 299 -0.04 12.23 -2.53
C GLY A 299 1.48 12.14 -2.42
N VAL A 300 2.20 11.88 -3.53
CA VAL A 300 3.67 11.82 -3.53
C VAL A 300 4.24 13.22 -3.30
N VAL A 301 5.16 13.32 -2.36
CA VAL A 301 5.88 14.53 -2.00
C VAL A 301 6.87 14.89 -3.11
N VAL A 302 6.76 16.14 -3.57
CA VAL A 302 7.61 16.76 -4.58
C VAL A 302 8.72 17.57 -3.91
N SER A 303 8.36 18.35 -2.89
CA SER A 303 9.33 19.12 -2.11
C SER A 303 8.90 19.27 -0.65
N PHE A 304 9.90 19.43 0.22
CA PHE A 304 9.75 19.74 1.63
C PHE A 304 10.60 20.96 1.95
N ASN A 305 9.98 22.03 2.45
CA ASN A 305 10.63 23.34 2.66
C ASN A 305 11.39 23.84 1.42
N ASP A 306 10.72 23.76 0.27
CA ASP A 306 11.21 24.18 -1.05
C ASP A 306 12.45 23.41 -1.56
N LYS A 307 12.77 22.27 -0.93
CA LYS A 307 13.83 21.35 -1.37
C LYS A 307 13.25 20.03 -1.87
N ASP A 308 13.78 19.53 -2.96
CA ASP A 308 13.45 18.22 -3.55
C ASP A 308 14.26 17.05 -2.94
N THR A 309 15.26 17.36 -2.11
CA THR A 309 16.11 16.42 -1.39
C THR A 309 16.45 16.97 0.00
N LEU A 310 16.78 16.08 0.94
CA LEU A 310 17.08 16.46 2.32
C LEU A 310 18.46 17.11 2.49
N GLY A 311 19.49 16.53 1.84
CA GLY A 311 20.88 16.95 1.98
C GLY A 311 21.51 16.68 3.35
N HIS A 312 20.95 15.73 4.13
CA HIS A 312 21.44 15.36 5.46
C HIS A 312 22.33 14.12 5.46
N TYR A 313 22.16 13.24 4.46
CA TYR A 313 22.87 11.98 4.37
C TYR A 313 23.98 12.05 3.32
N THR A 314 25.01 11.21 3.50
CA THR A 314 26.13 11.11 2.56
C THR A 314 25.77 10.36 1.27
N VAL A 315 24.76 9.51 1.33
CA VAL A 315 24.26 8.73 0.19
C VAL A 315 23.01 9.40 -0.38
N ASP A 316 23.00 9.67 -1.67
CA ASP A 316 21.91 10.37 -2.36
C ASP A 316 20.56 9.66 -2.22
N ALA A 317 20.54 8.32 -2.27
CA ALA A 317 19.33 7.52 -2.07
C ALA A 317 18.66 7.79 -0.71
N CYS A 318 19.44 8.03 0.34
CA CYS A 318 18.93 8.36 1.68
C CYS A 318 18.37 9.79 1.77
N ASN A 319 18.74 10.67 0.84
CA ASN A 319 18.25 12.05 0.77
C ASN A 319 16.94 12.18 -0.03
N GLU A 320 16.46 11.12 -0.66
CA GLU A 320 15.21 11.13 -1.41
C GLU A 320 13.99 11.33 -0.51
N ILE A 321 13.06 12.18 -0.95
CA ILE A 321 11.79 12.46 -0.28
C ILE A 321 10.57 11.92 -1.02
N ASN A 322 10.78 11.22 -2.13
CA ASN A 322 9.76 10.63 -3.01
C ASN A 322 8.98 9.49 -2.32
N GLY A 323 8.11 9.86 -1.40
CA GLY A 323 7.10 9.03 -0.76
C GLY A 323 5.84 9.87 -0.51
N THR A 324 4.80 9.29 0.09
CA THR A 324 3.62 10.07 0.50
C THR A 324 3.76 10.53 1.94
N ASP A 325 2.89 11.41 2.41
CA ASP A 325 2.82 11.76 3.84
C ASP A 325 2.14 10.67 4.71
N GLY A 326 1.83 9.51 4.11
CA GLY A 326 1.14 8.39 4.75
C GLY A 326 -0.38 8.53 4.85
N SER A 327 -0.96 9.65 4.43
CA SER A 327 -2.43 9.84 4.46
C SER A 327 -3.14 9.20 3.27
N GLN A 328 -2.48 9.17 2.12
CA GLN A 328 -2.98 8.63 0.86
C GLN A 328 -1.84 7.98 0.10
N PHE A 329 -2.17 7.03 -0.77
CA PHE A 329 -1.21 6.31 -1.61
C PHE A 329 -1.71 6.21 -3.05
N PRO A 330 -0.80 6.14 -4.04
CA PRO A 330 -1.17 5.86 -5.41
C PRO A 330 -1.97 4.56 -5.55
N PRO A 331 -3.16 4.58 -6.19
CA PRO A 331 -4.04 3.41 -6.28
C PRO A 331 -3.41 2.19 -6.97
N HIS A 332 -2.54 2.43 -7.96
CA HIS A 332 -1.89 1.36 -8.71
C HIS A 332 -0.91 0.52 -7.87
N LEU A 333 -0.25 1.13 -6.88
CA LEU A 333 0.65 0.42 -5.96
C LEU A 333 -0.17 -0.50 -5.04
N MET A 334 -1.25 0.04 -4.49
CA MET A 334 -2.17 -0.72 -3.61
C MET A 334 -2.83 -1.89 -4.36
N ALA A 335 -3.29 -1.68 -5.60
CA ALA A 335 -3.93 -2.71 -6.40
C ALA A 335 -3.02 -3.92 -6.67
N LYS A 336 -1.72 -3.69 -6.76
CA LYS A 336 -0.71 -4.73 -7.00
C LYS A 336 -0.01 -5.23 -5.74
N LYS A 337 -0.34 -4.67 -4.57
CA LYS A 337 0.33 -4.95 -3.29
C LYS A 337 1.84 -4.67 -3.35
N GLU A 338 2.22 -3.63 -4.10
CA GLU A 338 3.61 -3.16 -4.21
C GLU A 338 4.02 -2.38 -2.95
N ASP A 339 5.32 -2.26 -2.73
CA ASP A 339 5.87 -1.52 -1.59
C ASP A 339 5.48 -0.05 -1.65
N LEU A 340 5.02 0.47 -0.51
CA LEU A 340 4.65 1.86 -0.33
C LEU A 340 5.77 2.60 0.37
N HIS A 341 5.89 3.89 0.08
CA HIS A 341 6.90 4.73 0.71
C HIS A 341 6.24 5.91 1.39
N ILE A 342 6.61 6.16 2.64
CA ILE A 342 6.16 7.32 3.42
C ILE A 342 7.35 8.20 3.77
N PHE A 343 7.20 9.51 3.62
CA PHE A 343 8.17 10.47 4.10
C PHE A 343 7.75 10.97 5.48
N ILE A 344 8.58 10.70 6.49
CA ILE A 344 8.30 11.07 7.88
C ILE A 344 9.19 12.24 8.27
N LYS A 345 8.63 13.46 8.29
CA LYS A 345 9.42 14.68 8.60
C LYS A 345 10.15 14.62 9.94
N THR A 346 9.58 13.98 10.96
CA THR A 346 10.19 13.90 12.30
C THR A 346 11.38 12.96 12.36
N LEU A 347 11.49 12.02 11.41
CA LEU A 347 12.62 11.11 11.28
C LEU A 347 13.56 11.55 10.15
N CYS A 348 13.24 12.66 9.47
CA CYS A 348 14.03 13.22 8.36
C CYS A 348 14.45 12.15 7.34
N ARG A 349 13.54 11.23 6.95
CA ARG A 349 13.81 10.22 5.92
C ARG A 349 12.52 9.58 5.38
N LYS A 350 12.66 8.93 4.22
CA LYS A 350 11.67 8.02 3.63
C LYS A 350 11.73 6.66 4.32
N PHE A 351 10.56 6.03 4.51
CA PHE A 351 10.39 4.69 5.08
C PHE A 351 9.61 3.80 4.11
N PRO A 352 10.09 2.55 3.89
CA PRO A 352 9.33 1.55 3.14
C PRO A 352 8.26 0.90 4.01
N LEU A 353 7.16 0.54 3.38
CA LEU A 353 6.04 -0.22 3.91
C LEU A 353 5.79 -1.40 2.99
N VAL A 354 5.98 -2.61 3.50
CA VAL A 354 5.79 -3.87 2.78
C VAL A 354 4.43 -4.47 3.10
N PHE A 355 3.80 -5.10 2.11
CA PHE A 355 2.52 -5.77 2.30
C PHE A 355 2.67 -6.95 3.26
N GLU A 356 1.85 -6.99 4.30
CA GLU A 356 1.80 -8.11 5.25
C GLU A 356 0.66 -9.08 4.89
N LYS A 357 -0.58 -8.58 4.87
CA LYS A 357 -1.77 -9.41 4.68
C LYS A 357 -3.03 -8.60 4.36
N GLU A 358 -4.05 -9.29 3.87
CA GLU A 358 -5.40 -8.75 3.78
C GLU A 358 -6.10 -8.84 5.14
N VAL A 359 -6.87 -7.82 5.48
CA VAL A 359 -7.64 -7.73 6.72
C VAL A 359 -9.02 -7.16 6.45
N THR A 360 -9.94 -7.35 7.39
CA THR A 360 -11.24 -6.68 7.37
C THR A 360 -11.27 -5.69 8.52
N VAL A 361 -11.59 -4.43 8.22
CA VAL A 361 -11.67 -3.32 9.17
C VAL A 361 -13.06 -2.70 9.11
N PHE A 362 -13.39 -1.85 10.10
CA PHE A 362 -14.59 -0.99 10.11
C PHE A 362 -15.87 -1.68 9.57
N ASN A 363 -16.38 -2.65 10.32
CA ASN A 363 -17.64 -3.35 10.02
C ASN A 363 -17.74 -3.92 8.59
N GLY A 364 -16.67 -4.57 8.10
CA GLY A 364 -16.73 -5.38 6.88
C GLY A 364 -15.94 -4.86 5.68
N ILE A 365 -15.18 -3.78 5.83
CA ILE A 365 -14.40 -3.18 4.74
C ILE A 365 -13.10 -3.98 4.54
N PRO A 366 -12.85 -4.56 3.36
CA PRO A 366 -11.57 -5.20 3.06
C PRO A 366 -10.47 -4.15 2.97
N ALA A 367 -9.33 -4.43 3.58
CA ALA A 367 -8.17 -3.55 3.60
C ALA A 367 -6.87 -4.35 3.51
N LEU A 368 -5.80 -3.66 3.11
CA LEU A 368 -4.45 -4.21 3.05
C LEU A 368 -3.68 -3.71 4.25
N ARG A 369 -3.07 -4.63 5.00
CA ARG A 369 -2.15 -4.30 6.08
C ARG A 369 -0.74 -4.23 5.53
N TYR A 370 -0.10 -3.08 5.72
CA TYR A 370 1.31 -2.87 5.46
C TYR A 370 2.06 -2.69 6.78
N LYS A 371 3.32 -3.12 6.82
CA LYS A 371 4.23 -2.88 7.96
C LYS A 371 5.59 -2.39 7.45
N ASN A 372 6.36 -1.73 8.30
CA ASN A 372 7.77 -1.54 8.00
C ASN A 372 8.47 -2.91 8.00
N PRO A 373 9.47 -3.13 7.11
CA PRO A 373 10.26 -4.35 7.15
C PRO A 373 11.10 -4.37 8.44
N ASP A 374 11.34 -5.57 8.97
CA ASP A 374 11.95 -5.75 10.29
C ASP A 374 13.42 -5.26 10.33
N ASN A 375 14.08 -5.17 9.17
CA ASN A 375 15.46 -4.71 9.00
C ASN A 375 15.59 -3.20 8.71
N VAL A 376 14.51 -2.41 8.77
CA VAL A 376 14.55 -0.99 8.38
C VAL A 376 15.51 -0.14 9.22
N PHE A 377 15.82 -0.60 10.44
CA PHE A 377 16.76 0.01 11.38
C PHE A 377 18.05 -0.81 11.57
N SER A 378 18.24 -1.87 10.78
CA SER A 378 19.43 -2.71 10.86
C SER A 378 20.70 -1.98 10.41
N HIS A 379 21.85 -2.55 10.77
CA HIS A 379 23.17 -2.08 10.32
C HIS A 379 23.27 -2.11 8.78
N PRO A 380 24.07 -1.23 8.14
CA PRO A 380 24.24 -1.22 6.68
C PRO A 380 24.69 -2.55 6.07
N ASP A 381 25.32 -3.43 6.84
CA ASP A 381 25.70 -4.78 6.36
C ASP A 381 24.48 -5.68 6.14
N GLU A 382 23.39 -5.46 6.88
CA GLU A 382 22.13 -6.20 6.78
C GLU A 382 21.09 -5.49 5.91
N ASN A 383 21.13 -4.14 5.89
CA ASN A 383 20.25 -3.31 5.07
C ASN A 383 21.07 -2.20 4.38
N PRO A 384 21.73 -2.53 3.26
CA PRO A 384 22.53 -1.58 2.51
C PRO A 384 21.69 -0.42 1.99
N SER A 385 22.29 0.77 2.01
CA SER A 385 21.72 2.04 1.53
C SER A 385 21.26 2.02 0.08
#